data_AF-M1CNU3-F1
#
_entry.id   AF-M1CNU3-F1
#
_cell.length_a   1.000
_cell.length_b   1.000
_cell.length_c   1.000
_cell.angle_alpha   90.00
_cell.angle_beta   90.00
_cell.angle_gamma   90.00
#
_symmetry.space_group_name_H-M   'P 1'
#
loop_
_entity.id
_entity.type
_entity.pdbx_description
1 polymer ?
#
loop_
_entity_poly.entity_id
_entity_poly.type
_entity_poly.pdbx_seq_one_letter_code
_entity_poly.pdbx_strand_id
1 'polypeptide(L)'
;MPGLAAYIGFNNLCSAKEGDVVYVSSAAGGVGQLVGQFAKMKGCYVVGSASTDEKVHLLKSQLGFDDAFNYKQGNDLAGALKR
;
A
#
# COMPACT_ATOMS: atom_id res chain seq x y z
N MET A 1 6.75 -2.47 -17.52
CA MET A 1 7.10 -3.54 -16.54
C MET A 1 6.65 -3.34 -15.08
N PRO A 2 5.88 -2.30 -14.66
CA PRO A 2 5.43 -2.22 -13.27
C PRO A 2 4.54 -3.39 -12.80
N GLY A 3 3.66 -3.89 -13.67
CA GLY A 3 2.73 -4.96 -13.32
C GLY A 3 3.39 -6.30 -13.02
N LEU A 4 4.36 -6.73 -13.84
CA LEU A 4 5.08 -7.98 -13.61
C LEU A 4 5.89 -7.93 -12.31
N ALA A 5 6.55 -6.80 -12.03
CA ALA A 5 7.28 -6.60 -10.78
C ALA A 5 6.35 -6.65 -9.56
N ALA A 6 5.20 -6.00 -9.62
CA ALA A 6 4.19 -6.04 -8.55
C ALA A 6 3.69 -7.47 -8.30
N TYR A 7 3.37 -8.19 -9.39
CA TYR A 7 2.83 -9.55 -9.30
C TYR A 7 3.83 -10.52 -8.69
N ILE A 8 5.07 -10.57 -9.22
CA ILE A 8 6.10 -11.48 -8.70
C ILE A 8 6.47 -11.09 -7.26
N GLY A 9 6.66 -9.79 -6.98
CA GLY A 9 7.00 -9.33 -5.64
C GLY A 9 5.95 -9.72 -4.60
N PHE A 10 4.67 -9.51 -4.90
CA PHE A 10 3.60 -9.80 -3.93
C PHE A 10 3.27 -11.30 -3.86
N ASN A 11 3.04 -11.96 -5.00
CA ASN A 11 2.53 -13.33 -5.01
C ASN A 11 3.62 -14.38 -4.79
N ASN A 12 4.85 -14.14 -5.24
CA ASN A 12 5.92 -15.15 -5.18
C ASN A 12 6.91 -14.90 -4.05
N LEU A 13 7.14 -13.65 -3.64
CA LEU A 13 8.16 -13.32 -2.62
C LEU A 13 7.56 -12.94 -1.26
N CYS A 14 6.51 -12.12 -1.23
CA CYS A 14 6.00 -11.53 0.02
C CYS A 14 5.33 -12.56 0.96
N SER A 15 4.81 -13.67 0.43
CA SER A 15 4.16 -14.74 1.21
C SER A 15 3.05 -14.28 2.17
N ALA A 16 2.46 -13.10 1.93
CA ALA A 16 1.39 -12.54 2.74
C ALA A 16 0.16 -13.44 2.75
N LYS A 17 -0.54 -13.50 3.88
CA LYS A 17 -1.75 -14.28 4.10
C LYS A 17 -2.95 -13.35 4.32
N GLU A 18 -4.13 -13.92 4.17
CA GLU A 18 -5.36 -13.23 4.56
C GLU A 18 -5.27 -12.79 6.04
N GLY A 19 -5.68 -11.56 6.33
CA GLY A 19 -5.59 -10.96 7.65
C GLY A 19 -4.24 -10.32 7.99
N ASP A 20 -3.18 -10.54 7.20
CA ASP A 20 -1.89 -9.88 7.44
C ASP A 20 -1.97 -8.36 7.20
N VAL A 21 -1.06 -7.63 7.85
CA VAL A 21 -0.86 -6.19 7.63
C VAL A 21 0.25 -5.98 6.61
N VAL A 22 -0.08 -5.32 5.50
CA VAL A 22 0.85 -5.03 4.40
C VAL A 22 1.08 -3.52 4.32
N TYR A 23 2.33 -3.11 4.47
CA TYR A 23 2.74 -1.74 4.24
C TYR A 23 3.39 -1.59 2.85
N VAL A 24 2.94 -0.60 2.07
CA VAL A 24 3.48 -0.28 0.75
C VAL A 24 4.05 1.14 0.76
N SER A 25 5.36 1.25 0.54
CA SER A 25 6.00 2.56 0.34
C SER A 25 5.83 3.04 -1.10
N SER A 26 5.78 4.37 -1.30
CA SER A 26 5.53 4.98 -2.62
C SER A 26 4.29 4.37 -3.30
N ALA A 27 3.23 4.18 -2.51
CA ALA A 27 2.09 3.35 -2.88
C ALA A 27 1.29 3.89 -4.07
N ALA A 28 1.32 5.21 -4.33
CA ALA A 28 0.70 5.80 -5.52
C ALA A 28 1.55 5.67 -6.80
N GLY A 29 2.71 5.03 -6.74
CA GLY A 29 3.57 4.78 -7.89
C GLY A 29 3.11 3.60 -8.74
N GLY A 30 3.71 3.45 -9.93
CA GLY A 30 3.29 2.44 -10.92
C GLY A 30 3.26 0.99 -10.41
N VAL A 31 4.21 0.60 -9.54
CA VAL A 31 4.26 -0.74 -8.92
C VAL A 31 3.41 -0.78 -7.64
N GLY A 32 3.57 0.21 -6.77
CA GLY A 32 2.92 0.24 -5.45
C GLY A 32 1.40 0.18 -5.52
N GLN A 33 0.79 0.84 -6.50
CA GLN A 33 -0.66 0.88 -6.65
C GLN A 33 -1.24 -0.51 -6.99
N LEU A 34 -0.46 -1.34 -7.68
CA LEU A 34 -0.85 -2.70 -8.04
C LEU A 34 -0.62 -3.65 -6.86
N VAL A 35 0.51 -3.52 -6.15
CA VAL A 35 0.79 -4.32 -4.95
C VAL A 35 -0.30 -4.12 -3.90
N GLY A 36 -0.72 -2.87 -3.65
CA GLY A 36 -1.77 -2.58 -2.70
C GLY A 36 -3.11 -3.23 -3.07
N GLN A 37 -3.50 -3.14 -4.34
CA GLN A 37 -4.72 -3.80 -4.83
C GLN A 37 -4.63 -5.33 -4.73
N PHE A 38 -3.48 -5.93 -5.06
CA PHE A 38 -3.28 -7.37 -4.86
C PHE A 38 -3.39 -7.77 -3.39
N ALA A 39 -2.84 -6.98 -2.48
CA ALA A 39 -2.95 -7.21 -1.05
C ALA A 39 -4.40 -7.08 -0.54
N LYS A 40 -5.14 -6.07 -1.02
CA LYS A 40 -6.59 -5.94 -0.72
C LYS A 40 -7.39 -7.13 -1.23
N MET A 41 -7.15 -7.58 -2.46
CA MET A 41 -7.83 -8.76 -3.02
C MET A 41 -7.48 -10.05 -2.28
N LYS A 42 -6.31 -10.12 -1.63
CA LYS A 42 -5.89 -11.24 -0.77
C LYS A 42 -6.48 -11.19 0.64
N GLY A 43 -7.27 -10.17 0.97
CA GLY A 43 -7.87 -9.99 2.29
C GLY A 43 -6.87 -9.47 3.34
N CYS A 44 -5.78 -8.82 2.92
CA CYS A 44 -4.86 -8.15 3.84
C CYS A 44 -5.40 -6.77 4.24
N TYR A 45 -4.94 -6.27 5.40
CA TYR A 45 -5.06 -4.86 5.78
C TYR A 45 -3.88 -4.09 5.18
N VAL A 46 -4.15 -3.05 4.39
CA VAL A 46 -3.14 -2.40 3.55
C VAL A 46 -2.99 -0.93 3.92
N VAL A 47 -1.75 -0.56 4.28
CA VAL A 47 -1.36 0.82 4.59
C VAL A 47 -0.36 1.32 3.54
N GLY A 48 -0.60 2.51 2.99
CA GLY A 48 0.24 3.11 1.96
C GLY A 48 0.93 4.40 2.39
N SER A 49 2.12 4.68 1.88
CA SER A 49 2.71 6.02 2.00
C SER A 49 2.91 6.69 0.64
N ALA A 50 2.66 8.00 0.59
CA ALA A 50 2.85 8.80 -0.61
C ALA A 50 3.44 10.19 -0.27
N SER A 51 3.81 10.94 -1.31
CA SER A 51 4.54 12.21 -1.19
C SER A 51 3.67 13.47 -1.24
N THR A 52 2.38 13.33 -1.51
CA THR A 52 1.41 14.44 -1.54
C THR A 52 0.06 13.97 -1.01
N ASP A 53 -0.76 14.89 -0.53
CA ASP A 53 -2.07 14.55 0.04
C ASP A 53 -3.05 14.10 -1.05
N GLU A 54 -2.93 14.59 -2.29
CA GLU A 54 -3.77 14.07 -3.38
C GLU A 54 -3.49 12.59 -3.65
N LYS A 55 -2.22 12.17 -3.57
CA LYS A 55 -1.84 10.77 -3.73
C LYS A 55 -2.32 9.92 -2.55
N VAL A 56 -2.31 10.46 -1.33
CA VAL A 56 -2.90 9.80 -0.16
C VAL A 56 -4.40 9.62 -0.35
N HIS A 57 -5.09 10.66 -0.83
CA HIS A 57 -6.51 10.59 -1.11
C HIS A 57 -6.82 9.54 -2.18
N LEU A 58 -6.06 9.52 -3.28
CA LEU A 58 -6.15 8.51 -4.34
C LEU A 58 -6.06 7.08 -3.79
N LEU A 59 -5.10 6.83 -2.88
CA LEU A 59 -4.89 5.51 -2.28
C LEU A 59 -6.13 5.02 -1.52
N LYS A 60 -6.71 5.90 -0.70
CA LYS A 60 -7.90 5.56 0.11
C LYS A 60 -9.17 5.49 -0.72
N SER A 61 -9.40 6.45 -1.61
CA SER A 61 -10.71 6.61 -2.28
C SER A 61 -10.86 5.76 -3.53
N GLN A 62 -9.79 5.54 -4.31
CA GLN A 62 -9.87 4.83 -5.59
C GLN A 62 -9.17 3.47 -5.57
N LEU A 63 -8.06 3.36 -4.84
CA LEU A 63 -7.24 2.13 -4.84
C LEU A 63 -7.57 1.19 -3.68
N GLY A 64 -8.47 1.59 -2.78
CA GLY A 64 -9.03 0.74 -1.74
C GLY A 64 -8.09 0.43 -0.58
N PHE A 65 -7.04 1.22 -0.38
CA PHE A 65 -6.19 1.09 0.81
C PHE A 65 -6.98 1.40 2.08
N ASP A 66 -6.72 0.65 3.15
CA ASP A 66 -7.41 0.87 4.42
C ASP A 66 -6.92 2.15 5.10
N ASP A 67 -5.61 2.40 5.03
CA ASP A 67 -5.04 3.67 5.47
C ASP A 67 -3.90 4.13 4.54
N ALA A 68 -3.62 5.43 4.56
CA ALA A 68 -2.50 6.01 3.85
C ALA A 68 -2.11 7.36 4.46
N PHE A 69 -0.82 7.70 4.36
CA PHE A 69 -0.28 8.94 4.92
C PHE A 69 0.78 9.59 4.01
N ASN A 70 0.90 10.91 4.16
CA ASN A 70 1.92 11.69 3.48
C ASN A 70 3.21 11.69 4.30
N TYR A 71 4.23 10.97 3.84
CA TYR A 71 5.48 10.82 4.59
C TYR A 71 6.30 12.12 4.67
N LYS A 72 5.99 13.14 3.86
CA LYS A 72 6.67 14.44 3.90
C LYS A 72 6.16 15.38 4.98
N GLN A 73 4.96 15.15 5.51
CA GLN A 73 4.34 16.00 6.54
C GLN A 73 4.77 15.62 7.96
N GLY A 74 5.76 14.73 8.12
CA GLY A 74 6.20 14.26 9.42
C GLY A 74 5.20 13.35 10.12
N ASN A 75 4.22 12.81 9.40
CA ASN A 75 3.25 11.86 9.95
C ASN A 75 3.98 10.58 10.40
N ASP A 76 3.72 10.18 11.63
CA ASP A 76 4.40 9.07 12.30
C ASP A 76 4.01 7.72 11.65
N LEU A 77 5.00 7.09 11.01
CA LEU A 77 4.93 5.71 10.51
C LEU A 77 4.46 4.73 11.59
N ALA A 78 4.90 4.94 12.84
CA ALA A 78 4.52 4.08 13.95
C ALA A 78 3.06 4.29 14.36
N GLY A 79 2.52 5.50 14.22
CA GLY A 79 1.10 5.78 14.44
C GLY A 79 0.20 5.12 13.40
N ALA A 80 0.57 5.23 12.12
CA ALA A 80 -0.21 4.64 11.01
C ALA A 80 -0.21 3.09 11.00
N LEU A 81 0.77 2.46 11.66
CA LEU A 81 0.90 1.00 11.76
C LEU A 81 0.40 0.44 13.10
N LYS A 82 0.02 1.29 14.06
CA LYS A 82 -0.58 0.87 15.34
C LYS A 82 -2.07 0.62 15.14
N ARG A 83 -2.44 -0.66 15.12
CA ARG A 83 -3.82 -1.14 15.17
C ARG A 83 -4.27 -1.33 16.61
#